data_AF-A0A2K8K4P3-F1
#
_entry.id   AF-A0A2K8K4P3-F1
#
_cell.length_a   1.000
_cell.length_b   1.000
_cell.length_c   1.000
_cell.angle_alpha   90.00
_cell.angle_beta   90.00
_cell.angle_gamma   90.00
#
_symmetry.space_group_name_H-M   'P 1'
#
loop_
_entity.id
_entity.type
_entity.pdbx_description
1 polymer ?
#
loop_
_entity_poly.entity_id
_entity_poly.type
_entity_poly.pdbx_seq_one_letter_code
_entity_poly.pdbx_strand_id
1 'polypeptide(L)'
;MRVPLVLLGLSAFGYFLAQNLPGYSDLGLLGLVSGVAALILIVRALWRRDSKTSAPYILLDGSNVMHWVNGQPSLEPVREVVSHLKQQGYRPGVVFDANAGYKLDGRYHNHRDLARKLGLSPDLVLVVNKGEPADGVILEFAEAHNARIVTNDRFRDWAEQFPQVTEPGYLVQGRFLNGSLQLDLT
;
A
#
# COMPACT_ATOMS: atom_id res chain seq x y z
N MET A 1 14.48 5.35 16.65
CA MET A 1 15.97 5.27 16.64
C MET A 1 16.65 6.16 17.67
N ARG A 2 16.14 7.36 18.01
CA ARG A 2 16.83 8.27 18.94
C ARG A 2 17.06 7.69 20.34
N VAL A 3 16.05 7.00 20.91
CA VAL A 3 16.12 6.48 22.28
C VAL A 3 17.18 5.36 22.49
N PRO A 4 17.28 4.32 21.64
CA PRO A 4 18.33 3.31 21.79
C PRO A 4 19.76 3.85 21.61
N LEU A 5 19.94 4.84 20.74
CA LEU A 5 21.23 5.52 20.51
C LEU A 5 21.66 6.33 21.74
N VAL A 6 20.73 7.05 22.36
CA VAL A 6 20.97 7.80 23.60
C VAL A 6 21.32 6.85 24.75
N LEU A 7 20.61 5.72 24.88
CA LEU A 7 20.92 4.69 25.89
C LEU A 7 22.30 4.06 25.69
N LEU A 8 22.70 3.78 24.45
CA LEU A 8 24.02 3.22 24.14
C LEU A 8 25.15 4.22 24.43
N GLY A 9 24.93 5.51 24.19
CA GLY A 9 25.87 6.57 24.55
C GLY A 9 26.02 6.73 26.07
N LEU A 10 24.91 6.76 26.80
CA LEU A 10 24.88 6.82 28.27
C LEU A 10 25.54 5.59 28.91
N SER A 11 25.30 4.40 28.36
CA SER A 11 25.88 3.16 28.87
C SER A 11 27.40 3.09 28.66
N ALA A 12 27.89 3.54 27.50
CA ALA A 12 29.32 3.62 27.21
C ALA A 12 30.02 4.67 28.10
N PHE A 13 29.37 5.80 28.34
CA PHE A 13 29.87 6.85 29.23
C PHE A 13 29.94 6.39 30.70
N GLY A 14 28.89 5.71 31.18
CA GLY A 14 28.88 5.12 32.53
C GLY A 14 29.96 4.05 32.74
N TYR A 15 30.19 3.20 31.73
CA TYR A 15 31.27 2.21 31.74
C TYR A 15 32.66 2.87 31.77
N PHE A 16 32.86 3.95 31.00
CA PHE A 16 34.12 4.68 30.98
C PHE A 16 34.43 5.37 32.32
N LEU A 17 33.42 5.98 32.97
CA LEU A 17 33.57 6.59 34.30
C LEU A 17 33.91 5.55 35.37
N ALA A 18 33.29 4.37 35.32
CA ALA A 18 33.53 3.28 36.27
C ALA A 18 34.97 2.73 36.22
N GLN A 19 35.63 2.78 35.06
CA GLN A 19 37.02 2.33 34.89
C GLN A 19 38.07 3.36 35.33
N ASN A 20 37.73 4.65 35.33
CA ASN A 20 38.67 5.74 35.62
C ASN A 20 38.52 6.33 37.04
N LEU A 21 37.44 6.00 37.76
CA LEU A 21 37.18 6.51 39.11
C LEU A 21 37.03 5.35 40.12
N PRO A 22 37.89 5.28 41.16
CA PRO A 22 37.79 4.24 42.18
C PRO A 22 36.50 4.40 43.00
N GLY A 23 35.76 3.30 43.19
CA GLY A 23 34.51 3.27 43.98
C GLY A 23 33.21 3.12 43.17
N TYR A 24 33.27 3.10 41.83
CA TYR A 24 32.09 3.08 40.95
C TYR A 24 31.91 1.75 40.17
N SER A 25 32.43 0.65 40.70
CA SER A 25 32.42 -0.68 40.05
C SER A 25 31.02 -1.15 39.63
N ASP A 26 29.99 -0.82 40.43
CA ASP A 26 28.60 -1.18 40.16
C ASP A 26 28.01 -0.46 38.93
N LEU A 27 28.50 0.76 38.62
CA LEU A 27 28.12 1.49 37.41
C LEU A 27 28.65 0.83 36.14
N GLY A 28 29.78 0.10 36.24
CA GLY A 28 30.34 -0.65 35.13
C GLY A 28 29.45 -1.82 34.71
N LEU A 29 28.91 -2.57 35.67
CA LEU A 29 28.01 -3.70 35.40
C LEU A 29 26.69 -3.21 34.78
N LEU A 30 26.16 -2.10 35.30
CA LEU A 30 24.92 -1.49 34.83
C LEU A 30 25.08 -0.88 33.41
N GLY A 31 26.23 -0.27 33.14
CA GLY A 31 26.63 0.19 31.80
C GLY A 31 26.77 -0.96 30.80
N LEU A 32 27.34 -2.10 31.20
CA LEU A 32 27.48 -3.26 30.34
C LEU A 32 26.12 -3.86 29.95
N VAL A 33 25.24 -4.10 30.92
CA VAL A 33 23.91 -4.70 30.68
C VAL A 33 23.02 -3.77 29.84
N SER A 34 23.02 -2.48 30.14
CA SER A 34 22.25 -1.49 29.37
C SER A 34 22.78 -1.30 27.94
N GLY A 35 24.11 -1.34 27.75
CA GLY A 35 24.73 -1.29 26.43
C GLY A 35 24.40 -2.49 25.56
N VAL A 36 24.43 -3.70 26.13
CA VAL A 36 24.02 -4.93 25.42
C VAL A 36 22.54 -4.88 25.05
N ALA A 37 21.66 -4.44 25.97
CA ALA A 37 20.24 -4.28 25.68
C ALA A 37 19.98 -3.26 24.56
N ALA A 38 20.67 -2.11 24.59
CA ALA A 38 20.57 -1.09 23.55
C ALA A 38 21.07 -1.62 22.18
N LEU A 39 22.18 -2.37 22.17
CA LEU A 39 22.71 -3.01 20.97
C LEU A 39 21.71 -4.03 20.39
N ILE A 40 21.12 -4.89 21.24
CA ILE A 40 20.08 -5.85 20.82
C ILE A 40 18.88 -5.12 20.21
N LEU A 41 18.45 -4.00 20.80
CA LEU A 41 17.35 -3.18 20.27
C LEU A 41 17.71 -2.53 18.94
N ILE A 42 18.94 -2.07 18.76
CA ILE A 42 19.44 -1.51 17.49
C ILE A 42 19.49 -2.60 16.42
N VAL A 43 20.09 -3.77 16.72
CA VAL A 43 20.14 -4.89 15.78
C VAL A 43 18.73 -5.37 15.41
N ARG A 44 17.81 -5.50 16.38
CA ARG A 44 16.40 -5.79 16.09
C ARG A 44 15.73 -4.72 15.25
N ALA A 45 16.01 -3.44 15.49
CA ALA A 45 15.41 -2.34 14.74
C ALA A 45 15.96 -2.27 13.30
N LEU A 46 17.23 -2.63 13.10
CA LEU A 46 17.87 -2.73 11.78
C LEU A 46 17.34 -3.95 11.02
N TRP A 47 17.30 -5.13 11.65
CA TRP A 47 16.71 -6.34 11.05
C TRP A 47 15.21 -6.22 10.77
N ARG A 48 14.45 -5.46 11.59
CA ARG A 48 13.04 -5.14 11.31
C ARG A 48 12.86 -4.09 10.21
N ARG A 49 13.92 -3.37 9.85
CA ARG A 49 13.87 -2.35 8.79
C ARG A 49 13.97 -2.97 7.41
N ASP A 50 14.74 -4.04 7.26
CA ASP A 50 14.95 -4.73 5.98
C ASP A 50 13.78 -5.65 5.58
N SER A 51 12.86 -5.98 6.49
CA SER A 51 11.70 -6.85 6.18
C SER A 51 10.40 -6.10 5.86
N LYS A 52 10.45 -4.77 5.71
CA LYS A 52 9.35 -3.96 5.18
C LYS A 52 9.75 -3.35 3.84
N THR A 53 10.07 -4.18 2.86
CA THR A 53 9.64 -3.86 1.50
C THR A 53 8.11 -3.85 1.58
N SER A 54 7.51 -2.68 1.87
CA SER A 54 6.06 -2.58 1.92
C SER A 54 5.56 -3.00 0.55
N ALA A 55 4.82 -4.11 0.50
CA ALA A 55 4.23 -4.64 -0.72
C ALA A 55 3.70 -3.48 -1.58
N PRO A 56 4.12 -3.38 -2.86
CA PRO A 56 3.83 -2.22 -3.69
C PRO A 56 2.32 -2.00 -3.80
N TYR A 57 1.90 -0.75 -3.69
CA TYR A 57 0.51 -0.38 -3.91
C TYR A 57 0.17 -0.52 -5.39
N ILE A 58 -1.05 -1.00 -5.64
CA ILE A 58 -1.62 -1.05 -6.97
C ILE A 58 -3.08 -0.64 -6.86
N LEU A 59 -3.50 0.30 -7.69
CA LEU A 59 -4.84 0.86 -7.66
C LEU A 59 -5.66 0.19 -8.76
N LEU A 60 -6.86 -0.25 -8.46
CA LEU A 60 -7.79 -0.76 -9.46
C LEU A 60 -8.81 0.32 -9.76
N ASP A 61 -9.01 0.59 -11.05
CA ASP A 61 -10.20 1.26 -11.52
C ASP A 61 -11.36 0.26 -11.46
N GLY A 62 -12.06 0.25 -10.33
CA GLY A 62 -13.17 -0.66 -10.07
C GLY A 62 -14.32 -0.46 -11.06
N SER A 63 -14.54 0.77 -11.53
CA SER A 63 -15.60 1.09 -12.50
C SER A 63 -15.25 0.65 -13.93
N ASN A 64 -13.98 0.48 -14.26
CA ASN A 64 -13.54 -0.17 -15.50
C ASN A 64 -13.55 -1.70 -15.36
N VAL A 65 -12.91 -2.23 -14.31
CA VAL A 65 -12.72 -3.68 -14.08
C VAL A 65 -14.05 -4.42 -13.92
N MET A 66 -15.06 -3.77 -13.32
CA MET A 66 -16.39 -4.38 -13.15
C MET A 66 -17.08 -4.79 -14.45
N HIS A 67 -16.66 -4.25 -15.60
CA HIS A 67 -17.21 -4.57 -16.92
C HIS A 67 -16.40 -5.61 -17.71
N TRP A 68 -15.29 -6.13 -17.16
CA TRP A 68 -14.39 -7.02 -17.92
C TRP A 68 -14.98 -8.39 -18.27
N VAL A 69 -16.06 -8.81 -17.59
CA VAL A 69 -16.77 -10.07 -17.87
C VAL A 69 -18.07 -9.74 -18.60
N ASN A 70 -18.15 -10.13 -19.87
CA ASN A 70 -19.33 -9.98 -20.73
C ASN A 70 -19.87 -8.53 -20.89
N GLY A 71 -19.08 -7.51 -20.52
CA GLY A 71 -19.48 -6.10 -20.57
C GLY A 71 -20.50 -5.68 -19.51
N GLN A 72 -21.02 -6.62 -18.72
CA GLN A 72 -22.03 -6.36 -17.71
C GLN A 72 -21.36 -5.96 -16.38
N PRO A 73 -21.92 -4.98 -15.66
CA PRO A 73 -21.39 -4.54 -14.38
C PRO A 73 -21.48 -5.67 -13.34
N SER A 74 -20.33 -6.17 -12.86
CA SER A 74 -20.24 -7.17 -11.80
C SER A 74 -19.03 -6.93 -10.89
N LEU A 75 -19.17 -7.22 -9.60
CA LEU A 75 -18.04 -7.18 -8.66
C LEU A 75 -17.17 -8.44 -8.69
N GLU A 76 -17.62 -9.50 -9.36
CA GLU A 76 -16.86 -10.74 -9.52
C GLU A 76 -15.47 -10.52 -10.13
N PRO A 77 -15.32 -9.87 -11.30
CA PRO A 77 -14.00 -9.60 -11.87
C PRO A 77 -13.12 -8.75 -10.95
N VAL A 78 -13.70 -7.77 -10.26
CA VAL A 78 -12.95 -6.92 -9.31
C VAL A 78 -12.38 -7.77 -8.17
N ARG A 79 -13.18 -8.68 -7.60
CA ARG A 79 -12.74 -9.59 -6.53
C ARG A 79 -11.62 -10.52 -6.99
N GLU A 80 -11.71 -11.04 -8.21
CA GLU A 80 -10.69 -11.94 -8.76
C GLU A 80 -9.37 -11.21 -8.99
N VAL A 81 -9.41 -10.00 -9.57
CA VAL A 81 -8.22 -9.15 -9.75
C VAL A 81 -7.57 -8.82 -8.40
N VAL A 82 -8.37 -8.41 -7.40
CA VAL A 82 -7.88 -8.16 -6.03
C VAL A 82 -7.20 -9.39 -5.44
N SER A 83 -7.83 -10.57 -5.57
CA SER A 83 -7.28 -11.82 -5.05
C SER A 83 -5.97 -12.18 -5.74
N HIS A 84 -5.93 -12.09 -7.07
CA HIS A 84 -4.75 -12.36 -7.88
C HIS A 84 -3.58 -11.44 -7.49
N LEU A 85 -3.82 -10.14 -7.36
CA LEU A 85 -2.79 -9.16 -6.98
C LEU A 85 -2.26 -9.38 -5.57
N LYS A 86 -3.13 -9.73 -4.61
CA LYS A 86 -2.68 -10.11 -3.25
C LYS A 86 -1.78 -11.35 -3.28
N GLN A 87 -2.10 -12.34 -4.10
CA GLN A 87 -1.28 -13.55 -4.26
C GLN A 87 0.09 -13.23 -4.88
N GLN A 88 0.16 -12.22 -5.75
CA GLN A 88 1.40 -11.70 -6.33
C GLN A 88 2.16 -10.73 -5.39
N GLY A 89 1.70 -10.54 -4.16
CA GLY A 89 2.38 -9.72 -3.15
C GLY A 89 2.14 -8.22 -3.26
N TYR A 90 1.09 -7.77 -3.97
CA TYR A 90 0.69 -6.37 -4.02
C TYR A 90 -0.29 -6.00 -2.90
N ARG A 91 -0.45 -4.69 -2.66
CA ARG A 91 -1.50 -4.13 -1.81
C ARG A 91 -2.54 -3.43 -2.68
N PRO A 92 -3.60 -4.13 -3.13
CA PRO A 92 -4.61 -3.53 -3.99
C PRO A 92 -5.52 -2.58 -3.22
N GLY A 93 -5.69 -1.38 -3.75
CA GLY A 93 -6.79 -0.46 -3.44
C GLY A 93 -7.75 -0.37 -4.62
N VAL A 94 -9.03 -0.08 -4.39
CA VAL A 94 -10.05 -0.01 -5.45
C VAL A 94 -10.73 1.35 -5.41
N VAL A 95 -10.80 2.02 -6.56
CA VAL A 95 -11.55 3.26 -6.71
C VAL A 95 -12.74 3.03 -7.63
N PHE A 96 -13.89 3.55 -7.25
CA PHE A 96 -15.10 3.50 -8.04
C PHE A 96 -15.59 4.91 -8.37
N ASP A 97 -16.13 5.09 -9.58
CA ASP A 97 -16.95 6.24 -9.94
C ASP A 97 -18.19 6.35 -9.03
N ALA A 98 -18.78 7.55 -8.96
CA ALA A 98 -19.98 7.80 -8.17
C ALA A 98 -21.20 6.95 -8.59
N ASN A 99 -21.17 6.39 -9.81
CA ASN A 99 -22.28 5.66 -10.42
C ASN A 99 -22.14 4.13 -10.29
N ALA A 100 -21.03 3.60 -9.79
CA ALA A 100 -20.75 2.17 -9.72
C ALA A 100 -21.86 1.42 -9.00
N GLY A 101 -22.33 1.96 -7.87
CA GLY A 101 -23.43 1.35 -7.12
C GLY A 101 -24.71 1.22 -7.94
N TYR A 102 -25.08 2.26 -8.69
CA TYR A 102 -26.26 2.25 -9.55
C TYR A 102 -26.12 1.26 -10.71
N LYS A 103 -24.93 1.15 -11.29
CA LYS A 103 -24.63 0.16 -12.34
C LYS A 103 -24.72 -1.28 -11.81
N LEU A 104 -24.31 -1.53 -10.56
CA LEU A 104 -24.30 -2.87 -9.95
C LEU A 104 -25.67 -3.33 -9.45
N ASP A 105 -26.39 -2.47 -8.72
CA ASP A 105 -27.58 -2.85 -7.94
C ASP A 105 -28.76 -1.88 -8.14
N GLY A 106 -28.66 -0.90 -9.04
CA GLY A 106 -29.71 0.08 -9.27
C GLY A 106 -29.88 1.13 -8.16
N ARG A 107 -28.94 1.21 -7.21
CA ARG A 107 -28.97 2.18 -6.09
C ARG A 107 -27.59 2.68 -5.71
N TYR A 108 -27.52 3.81 -5.01
CA TYR A 108 -26.25 4.32 -4.48
C TYR A 108 -25.62 3.32 -3.49
N HIS A 109 -24.29 3.17 -3.60
CA HIS A 109 -23.46 2.43 -2.67
C HIS A 109 -22.29 3.30 -2.24
N ASN A 110 -22.05 3.39 -0.92
CA ASN A 110 -20.86 4.05 -0.40
C ASN A 110 -19.65 3.10 -0.39
N HIS A 111 -18.48 3.63 -0.06
CA HIS A 111 -17.23 2.87 0.01
C HIS A 111 -17.30 1.67 0.98
N ARG A 112 -18.03 1.78 2.10
CA ARG A 112 -18.17 0.68 3.08
C ARG A 112 -19.02 -0.46 2.52
N ASP A 113 -20.07 -0.14 1.77
CA ASP A 113 -20.93 -1.15 1.15
C ASP A 113 -20.17 -1.94 0.09
N LEU A 114 -19.43 -1.25 -0.78
CA LEU A 114 -18.59 -1.90 -1.81
C LEU A 114 -17.43 -2.66 -1.18
N ALA A 115 -16.77 -2.12 -0.15
CA ALA A 115 -15.72 -2.83 0.58
C ALA A 115 -16.22 -4.14 1.18
N ARG A 116 -17.43 -4.14 1.79
CA ARG A 116 -18.04 -5.36 2.32
C ARG A 116 -18.31 -6.38 1.23
N LYS A 117 -18.86 -5.95 0.08
CA LYS A 117 -19.11 -6.84 -1.07
C LYS A 117 -17.81 -7.41 -1.67
N LEU A 118 -16.71 -6.65 -1.63
CA LEU A 118 -15.39 -7.07 -2.12
C LEU A 118 -14.59 -7.90 -1.10
N GLY A 119 -14.99 -7.92 0.17
CA GLY A 119 -14.18 -8.53 1.24
C GLY A 119 -12.89 -7.74 1.52
N LEU A 120 -12.93 -6.42 1.35
CA LEU A 120 -11.82 -5.50 1.59
C LEU A 120 -12.05 -4.64 2.84
N SER A 121 -10.94 -4.14 3.40
CA SER A 121 -11.04 -3.07 4.40
C SER A 121 -11.65 -1.82 3.73
N PRO A 122 -12.55 -1.09 4.40
CA PRO A 122 -13.06 0.19 3.88
C PRO A 122 -11.95 1.19 3.51
N ASP A 123 -10.79 1.14 4.17
CA ASP A 123 -9.65 2.01 3.89
C ASP A 123 -8.95 1.70 2.54
N LEU A 124 -9.27 0.56 1.92
CA LEU A 124 -8.75 0.15 0.61
C LEU A 124 -9.79 0.35 -0.50
N VAL A 125 -10.94 0.94 -0.21
CA VAL A 125 -11.99 1.21 -1.20
C VAL A 125 -12.39 2.67 -1.13
N LEU A 126 -12.35 3.35 -2.27
CA LEU A 126 -12.80 4.72 -2.44
C LEU A 126 -13.97 4.76 -3.42
N VAL A 127 -14.96 5.59 -3.13
CA VAL A 127 -16.02 5.95 -4.09
C VAL A 127 -15.92 7.45 -4.28
N VAL A 128 -15.67 7.88 -5.51
CA VAL A 128 -15.49 9.29 -5.87
C VAL A 128 -16.80 10.06 -5.66
N ASN A 129 -16.68 11.34 -5.31
CA ASN A 129 -17.84 12.19 -5.12
C ASN A 129 -18.60 12.41 -6.44
N LYS A 130 -19.90 12.64 -6.34
CA LYS A 130 -20.69 12.97 -7.53
C LYS A 130 -20.27 14.33 -8.08
N GLY A 131 -20.02 14.39 -9.39
CA GLY A 131 -19.62 15.62 -10.09
C GLY A 131 -18.11 15.82 -10.18
N GLU A 132 -17.33 14.93 -9.57
CA GLU A 132 -15.87 14.88 -9.68
C GLU A 132 -15.48 13.78 -10.68
N PRO A 133 -14.59 14.06 -11.66
CA PRO A 133 -14.08 13.05 -12.57
C PRO A 133 -13.29 11.98 -11.81
N ALA A 134 -13.66 10.71 -11.96
CA ALA A 134 -13.01 9.61 -11.26
C ALA A 134 -11.55 9.43 -11.70
N ASP A 135 -11.28 9.59 -13.00
CA ASP A 135 -9.95 9.46 -13.59
C ASP A 135 -8.91 10.35 -12.89
N GLY A 136 -9.24 11.62 -12.64
CA GLY A 136 -8.35 12.55 -11.93
C GLY A 136 -8.03 12.06 -10.52
N VAL A 137 -9.04 11.63 -9.77
CA VAL A 137 -8.85 11.10 -8.40
C VAL A 137 -8.01 9.82 -8.41
N ILE A 138 -8.21 8.93 -9.38
CA ILE A 138 -7.42 7.71 -9.55
C ILE A 138 -5.95 8.06 -9.81
N LEU A 139 -5.69 8.99 -10.73
CA LEU A 139 -4.34 9.40 -11.12
C LEU A 139 -3.61 10.14 -9.98
N GLU A 140 -4.27 11.08 -9.31
CA GLU A 140 -3.73 11.77 -8.14
C GLU A 140 -3.37 10.79 -7.02
N PHE A 141 -4.25 9.82 -6.75
CA PHE A 141 -3.99 8.82 -5.72
C PHE A 141 -2.82 7.89 -6.10
N ALA A 142 -2.77 7.48 -7.37
CA ALA A 142 -1.70 6.64 -7.89
C ALA A 142 -0.33 7.34 -7.80
N GLU A 143 -0.26 8.60 -8.21
CA GLU A 143 0.95 9.43 -8.11
C GLU A 143 1.39 9.60 -6.65
N ALA A 144 0.48 10.00 -5.76
CA ALA A 144 0.78 10.22 -4.35
C ALA A 144 1.30 8.97 -3.62
N HIS A 145 0.96 7.77 -4.11
CA HIS A 145 1.35 6.49 -3.50
C HIS A 145 2.38 5.70 -4.32
N ASN A 146 2.88 6.27 -5.42
CA ASN A 146 3.75 5.59 -6.37
C ASN A 146 3.17 4.21 -6.78
N ALA A 147 1.87 4.19 -7.07
CA ALA A 147 1.10 2.99 -7.36
C ALA A 147 0.87 2.86 -8.88
N ARG A 148 0.88 1.62 -9.36
CA ARG A 148 0.41 1.30 -10.72
C ARG A 148 -1.11 1.25 -10.75
N ILE A 149 -1.71 1.40 -11.92
CA ILE A 149 -3.17 1.42 -12.09
C ILE A 149 -3.61 0.24 -12.94
N VAL A 150 -4.53 -0.58 -12.44
CA VAL A 150 -5.18 -1.64 -13.20
C VAL A 150 -6.43 -1.07 -13.86
N THR A 151 -6.35 -0.90 -15.18
CA THR A 151 -7.46 -0.43 -16.01
C THR A 151 -7.18 -0.77 -17.48
N ASN A 152 -8.24 -0.84 -18.29
CA ASN A 152 -8.12 -0.85 -19.75
C ASN A 152 -8.34 0.54 -20.38
N ASP A 153 -8.63 1.56 -19.57
CA ASP A 153 -8.61 2.95 -20.04
C ASP A 153 -7.16 3.41 -20.27
N ARG A 154 -6.97 4.38 -21.17
CA ARG A 154 -5.68 5.00 -21.45
C ARG A 154 -5.54 6.40 -20.85
N PHE A 155 -6.60 6.97 -20.26
CA PHE A 155 -6.60 8.30 -19.67
C PHE A 155 -6.01 9.40 -20.58
N ARG A 156 -6.33 9.35 -21.88
CA ARG A 156 -5.68 10.22 -22.89
C ARG A 156 -5.84 11.70 -22.58
N ASP A 157 -7.01 12.09 -22.09
CA ASP A 157 -7.33 13.48 -21.75
C ASP A 157 -6.53 14.00 -20.54
N TRP A 158 -5.91 13.09 -19.78
CA TRP A 158 -5.12 13.40 -18.59
C TRP A 158 -3.61 13.31 -18.81
N ALA A 159 -3.16 12.87 -20.00
CA ALA A 159 -1.75 12.63 -20.28
C ALA A 159 -0.86 13.89 -20.19
N GLU A 160 -1.43 15.08 -20.42
CA GLU A 160 -0.70 16.34 -20.23
C GLU A 160 -0.41 16.64 -18.76
N GLN A 161 -1.35 16.30 -17.88
CA GLN A 161 -1.22 16.52 -16.43
C GLN A 161 -0.48 15.37 -15.73
N PHE A 162 -0.68 14.14 -16.21
CA PHE A 162 -0.12 12.92 -15.65
C PHE A 162 0.62 12.13 -16.74
N PRO A 163 1.85 12.54 -17.12
CA PRO A 163 2.60 11.91 -18.20
C PRO A 163 2.90 10.42 -17.95
N GLN A 164 2.87 9.98 -16.69
CA GLN A 164 3.07 8.59 -16.26
C GLN A 164 2.08 7.62 -16.93
N VAL A 165 0.89 8.09 -17.36
CA VAL A 165 -0.08 7.24 -18.08
C VAL A 165 0.46 6.68 -19.40
N THR A 166 1.51 7.30 -19.94
CA THR A 166 2.19 6.86 -21.16
C THR A 166 3.41 5.98 -20.89
N GLU A 167 3.83 5.87 -19.63
CA GLU A 167 4.98 5.05 -19.24
C GLU A 167 4.63 3.56 -19.28
N PRO A 168 5.49 2.73 -19.89
CA PRO A 168 5.31 1.27 -19.87
C PRO A 168 5.21 0.75 -18.45
N GLY A 169 4.22 -0.09 -18.19
CA GLY A 169 3.99 -0.72 -16.89
C GLY A 169 3.28 0.17 -15.86
N TYR A 170 3.01 1.46 -16.11
CA TYR A 170 2.21 2.28 -15.18
C TYR A 170 0.73 1.86 -15.20
N LEU A 171 0.18 1.68 -16.42
CA LEU A 171 -1.15 1.12 -16.64
C LEU A 171 -1.05 -0.39 -16.87
N VAL A 172 -1.57 -1.16 -15.92
CA VAL A 172 -1.66 -2.62 -15.94
C VAL A 172 -2.97 -3.01 -16.62
N GLN A 173 -2.87 -3.45 -17.87
CA GLN A 173 -4.02 -3.90 -18.64
C GLN A 173 -4.40 -5.33 -18.28
N GLY A 174 -5.66 -5.70 -18.52
CA GLY A 174 -6.12 -7.04 -18.22
C GLY A 174 -7.37 -7.47 -18.98
N ARG A 175 -7.63 -8.77 -18.95
CA ARG A 175 -8.80 -9.37 -19.61
C ARG A 175 -9.16 -10.70 -18.98
N PHE A 176 -10.43 -11.06 -19.13
CA PHE A 176 -10.93 -12.39 -18.84
C PHE A 176 -11.01 -13.19 -20.13
N LEU A 177 -10.25 -14.28 -20.21
CA LEU A 177 -10.26 -15.21 -21.34
C LEU A 177 -10.62 -16.61 -20.83
N ASN A 178 -11.70 -17.20 -21.34
CA ASN A 178 -12.17 -18.54 -20.96
C ASN A 178 -12.29 -18.75 -19.44
N GLY A 179 -12.76 -17.73 -18.70
CA GLY A 179 -12.90 -17.78 -17.25
C GLY A 179 -11.59 -17.67 -16.46
N SER A 180 -10.49 -17.30 -17.11
CA SER A 180 -9.20 -17.02 -16.45
C SER A 180 -8.82 -15.55 -16.60
N LEU A 181 -8.47 -14.91 -15.49
CA LEU A 181 -7.88 -13.58 -15.48
C LEU A 181 -6.45 -13.59 -16.04
N GLN A 182 -6.17 -12.69 -16.97
CA GLN A 182 -4.81 -12.33 -17.40
C GLN A 182 -4.56 -10.85 -17.13
N LEU A 183 -3.44 -10.55 -16.47
CA LEU A 183 -2.95 -9.20 -16.21
C LEU A 183 -1.57 -9.03 -16.83
N ASP A 184 -1.33 -7.87 -17.45
CA ASP A 184 -0.03 -7.46 -17.95
C ASP A 184 0.73 -6.71 -16.85
N LEU A 185 1.40 -7.47 -15.98
CA LEU A 185 2.17 -6.94 -14.84
C LEU A 185 3.60 -6.56 -15.21
N THR A 186 3.99 -6.76 -16.47
CA THR A 186 5.34 -6.56 -17.01
C THR A 186 5.71 -5.12 -17.27
#